data_AF-A0A9E1VGA7-F1
#
_entry.id   AF-A0A9E1VGA7-F1
#
_cell.length_a   1.000
_cell.length_b   1.000
_cell.length_c   1.000
_cell.angle_alpha   90.00
_cell.angle_beta   90.00
_cell.angle_gamma   90.00
#
_symmetry.space_group_name_H-M   'P 1'
#
loop_
_entity.id
_entity.type
_entity.pdbx_description
1 polymer ?
#
loop_
_entity_poly.entity_id
_entity_poly.type
_entity_poly.pdbx_seq_one_letter_code
_entity_poly.pdbx_strand_id
1 'polypeptide(L)'
;LIFNNGIHTSIQVYHAFKKAGYPIAHLDNTNTKKERDFILRWFKKTPNAIITSVSILTTGFDEPTIESIILNRATKSLTLYYQMIGRGSRILDNKSTFNVIDLGNNFHRFGAWGADLDWQRMFRAPDYYLDAILSDEEIEGAFRFEFPSDIKKEFAKSSELYFDIKKEYLSTIRAGESSKKVLERSIIHHAKICIENSEDVYDSLALAKMLGEEIDDRINRYSKCISKSTHNFITWLKDDYRKKLKAYLRANFEIDFEKIHGHPPIEE
;
A
#
# COMPACT_ATOMS: atom_id res chain seq x y z
N LEU A 1 11.34 8.16 17.57
CA LEU A 1 10.19 7.65 18.36
C LEU A 1 9.27 6.84 17.46
N ILE A 2 8.70 5.74 17.97
CA ILE A 2 7.73 4.91 17.25
C ILE A 2 6.40 4.91 18.03
N PHE A 3 5.30 5.23 17.35
CA PHE A 3 3.96 5.22 17.91
C PHE A 3 3.16 4.04 17.36
N ASN A 4 2.71 3.15 18.24
CA ASN A 4 2.02 1.92 17.86
C ASN A 4 0.53 1.98 18.23
N ASN A 5 -0.25 1.08 17.62
CA ASN A 5 -1.68 0.92 17.90
C ASN A 5 -1.98 0.07 19.15
N GLY A 6 -1.04 -0.77 19.58
CA GLY A 6 -1.23 -1.68 20.71
C GLY A 6 0.07 -2.18 21.33
N ILE A 7 -0.01 -2.64 22.59
CA ILE A 7 1.14 -3.08 23.40
C ILE A 7 1.86 -4.25 22.73
N HIS A 8 1.11 -5.27 22.30
CA HIS A 8 1.69 -6.44 21.64
C HIS A 8 2.49 -6.07 20.38
N THR A 9 1.92 -5.22 19.50
CA THR A 9 2.61 -4.71 18.31
C THR A 9 3.90 -3.96 18.68
N SER A 10 3.84 -3.09 19.70
CA SER A 10 5.02 -2.35 20.16
C SER A 10 6.11 -3.28 20.72
N ILE A 11 5.75 -4.36 21.41
CA ILE A 11 6.68 -5.38 21.89
C ILE A 11 7.32 -6.14 20.71
N GLN A 12 6.55 -6.48 19.68
CA GLN A 12 7.10 -7.10 18.47
C GLN A 12 8.09 -6.17 17.75
N VAL A 13 7.77 -4.88 17.63
CA VAL A 13 8.68 -3.86 17.10
C VAL A 13 9.95 -3.78 17.95
N TYR A 14 9.82 -3.77 19.29
CA TYR A 14 10.95 -3.82 20.20
C TYR A 14 11.88 -5.00 19.90
N HIS A 15 11.34 -6.22 19.78
CA HIS A 15 12.13 -7.40 19.49
C HIS A 15 12.77 -7.36 18.09
N ALA A 16 12.08 -6.84 17.08
CA ALA A 16 12.61 -6.71 15.72
C ALA A 16 13.83 -5.79 15.67
N PHE A 17 13.73 -4.59 16.25
CA PHE A 17 14.85 -3.64 16.30
C PHE A 17 15.99 -4.15 17.19
N LYS A 18 15.67 -4.78 18.32
CA LYS A 18 16.69 -5.38 19.20
C LYS A 18 17.46 -6.50 18.50
N LYS A 19 16.76 -7.37 17.74
CA LYS A 19 17.39 -8.43 16.93
C LYS A 19 18.31 -7.85 15.85
N ALA A 20 17.95 -6.70 15.28
CA ALA A 20 18.78 -5.97 14.33
C ALA A 20 19.93 -5.17 14.98
N GLY A 21 20.08 -5.21 16.30
CA GLY A 21 21.19 -4.56 17.02
C GLY A 21 20.98 -3.08 17.37
N TYR A 22 19.77 -2.55 17.22
CA TYR A 22 19.50 -1.14 17.54
C TYR A 22 19.24 -0.92 19.04
N PRO A 23 19.70 0.21 19.61
CA PRO A 23 19.38 0.58 20.99
C PRO A 23 17.92 1.00 21.08
N ILE A 24 17.05 0.07 21.50
CA ILE A 24 15.60 0.28 21.62
C ILE A 24 15.07 -0.03 23.01
N ALA A 25 14.07 0.74 23.46
CA ALA A 25 13.26 0.48 24.64
C ALA A 25 11.76 0.53 24.30
N HIS A 26 10.98 -0.28 25.00
CA HIS A 26 9.52 -0.27 24.93
C HIS A 26 8.93 0.52 26.10
N LEU A 27 7.91 1.33 25.85
CA LEU A 27 7.24 2.13 26.86
C LEU A 27 5.71 2.17 26.66
N ASP A 28 4.95 1.73 27.66
CA ASP A 28 3.50 1.78 27.69
C ASP A 28 2.95 2.13 29.09
N ASN A 29 1.63 2.00 29.26
CA ASN A 29 0.92 2.31 30.50
C ASN A 29 1.11 1.28 31.63
N THR A 30 1.64 0.09 31.33
CA THR A 30 1.95 -0.96 32.31
C THR A 30 3.31 -0.73 32.98
N ASN A 31 4.20 0.06 32.36
CA ASN A 31 5.45 0.47 33.00
C ASN A 31 5.20 1.30 34.27
N THR A 32 5.84 0.89 35.35
CA THR A 32 5.87 1.63 36.62
C THR A 32 6.55 2.99 36.42
N LYS A 33 6.29 3.92 37.35
CA LYS A 33 6.93 5.25 37.35
C LYS A 33 8.47 5.14 37.32
N LYS A 34 9.04 4.21 38.09
CA LYS A 34 10.50 4.00 38.16
C LYS A 34 11.07 3.53 36.82
N GLU A 35 10.40 2.58 36.16
CA GLU A 35 10.81 2.07 34.84
C GLU A 35 10.71 3.16 33.77
N ARG A 36 9.61 3.92 33.76
CA ARG A 36 9.45 5.06 32.86
C ARG A 36 10.58 6.07 33.03
N ASP A 37 10.85 6.50 34.26
CA ASP A 37 11.92 7.46 34.54
C ASP A 37 13.31 6.92 34.14
N PHE A 38 13.53 5.61 34.26
CA PHE A 38 14.74 4.96 33.78
C PHE A 38 14.85 4.98 32.25
N ILE A 39 13.81 4.55 31.54
CA ILE A 39 13.77 4.51 30.06
C ILE A 39 13.95 5.90 29.48
N LEU A 40 13.26 6.91 30.02
CA LEU A 40 13.39 8.28 29.54
C LEU A 40 14.80 8.84 29.76
N ARG A 41 15.41 8.60 30.94
CA ARG A 41 16.81 8.99 31.19
C ARG A 41 17.79 8.27 30.27
N TRP A 42 17.57 6.99 30.00
CA TRP A 42 18.36 6.20 29.07
C TRP A 42 18.26 6.76 27.64
N PHE A 43 17.06 7.09 27.18
CA PHE A 43 16.82 7.65 25.84
C PHE A 43 17.54 9.00 25.64
N LYS A 44 17.56 9.87 26.65
CA LYS A 44 18.28 11.16 26.57
C LYS A 44 19.79 11.03 26.45
N LYS A 45 20.37 9.96 27.00
CA LYS A 45 21.84 9.79 27.10
C LYS A 45 22.41 8.86 26.04
N THR A 46 21.57 8.04 25.43
CA THR A 46 22.02 6.98 24.52
C THR A 46 21.96 7.50 23.08
N PRO A 47 23.09 7.57 22.37
CA PRO A 47 23.10 7.95 20.96
C PRO A 47 22.24 7.01 20.12
N ASN A 48 21.53 7.55 19.13
CA ASN A 48 20.65 6.81 18.21
C ASN A 48 19.55 5.98 18.91
N ALA A 49 19.20 6.32 20.16
CA ALA A 49 18.21 5.58 20.91
C ALA A 49 16.83 5.63 20.26
N ILE A 50 16.08 4.54 20.43
CA ILE A 50 14.72 4.38 19.92
C ILE A 50 13.81 4.07 21.10
N ILE A 51 12.69 4.79 21.20
CA ILE A 51 11.57 4.35 22.02
C ILE A 51 10.42 3.95 21.10
N THR A 52 9.94 2.71 21.30
CA THR A 52 8.65 2.25 20.78
C THR A 52 7.60 2.36 21.87
N SER A 53 6.48 3.02 21.57
CA SER A 53 5.51 3.40 22.60
C SER A 53 4.06 3.19 22.19
N VAL A 54 3.19 3.14 23.20
CA VAL A 54 1.73 3.09 23.07
C VAL A 54 1.10 4.09 24.03
N SER A 55 0.33 5.03 23.49
CA SER A 55 -0.58 5.94 24.24
C SER A 55 0.03 6.79 25.37
N ILE A 56 1.35 6.84 25.53
CA ILE A 56 1.99 7.49 26.69
C ILE A 56 2.91 8.66 26.34
N LEU A 57 3.45 8.70 25.11
CA LEU A 57 4.32 9.77 24.64
C LEU A 57 3.58 10.82 23.78
N THR A 58 2.25 10.73 23.73
CA THR A 58 1.41 11.70 23.02
C THR A 58 1.23 13.00 23.80
N THR A 59 1.44 12.97 25.13
CA THR A 59 1.39 14.13 26.04
C THR A 59 2.50 14.06 27.10
N GLY A 60 3.03 15.20 27.56
CA GLY A 60 3.93 15.28 28.73
C GLY A 60 5.39 14.84 28.58
N PHE A 61 5.83 14.35 27.41
CA PHE A 61 7.24 14.07 27.11
C PHE A 61 7.86 15.15 26.20
N ASP A 62 8.85 15.87 26.70
CA ASP A 62 9.57 16.91 25.95
C ASP A 62 11.05 16.52 25.78
N GLU A 63 11.40 16.19 24.55
CA GLU A 63 12.77 15.87 24.14
C GLU A 63 13.05 16.50 22.76
N PRO A 64 13.60 17.72 22.71
CA PRO A 64 13.78 18.46 21.46
C PRO A 64 14.70 17.77 20.44
N THR A 65 15.57 16.87 20.89
CA THR A 65 16.56 16.19 20.05
C THR A 65 15.98 15.11 19.13
N ILE A 66 14.66 14.84 19.17
CA ILE A 66 14.04 13.80 18.34
C ILE A 66 14.21 14.07 16.84
N GLU A 67 14.96 13.23 16.14
CA GLU A 67 15.24 13.38 14.69
C GLU A 67 14.26 12.61 13.80
N SER A 68 13.54 11.63 14.33
CA SER A 68 12.67 10.77 13.52
C SER A 68 11.42 10.32 14.27
N ILE A 69 10.27 10.43 13.61
CA ILE A 69 8.97 9.95 14.06
C ILE A 69 8.52 8.81 13.13
N ILE A 70 8.17 7.67 13.71
CA ILE A 70 7.57 6.54 12.99
C ILE A 70 6.15 6.35 13.48
N LEU A 71 5.17 6.49 12.58
CA LEU A 71 3.77 6.23 12.86
C LEU A 71 3.45 4.79 12.47
N ASN A 72 3.64 3.85 13.40
CA ASN A 72 3.24 2.46 13.24
C ASN A 72 1.78 2.24 13.70
N ARG A 73 0.89 3.14 13.28
CA ARG A 73 -0.54 3.08 13.57
C ARG A 73 -1.35 3.91 12.57
N ALA A 74 -2.50 3.39 12.17
CA ALA A 74 -3.55 4.20 11.58
C ALA A 74 -4.27 5.02 12.67
N THR A 75 -4.70 6.23 12.33
CA THR A 75 -5.58 7.06 13.17
C THR A 75 -6.60 7.81 12.32
N LYS A 76 -7.84 7.94 12.82
CA LYS A 76 -8.86 8.86 12.30
C LYS A 76 -8.87 10.21 13.05
N SER A 77 -8.07 10.36 14.09
CA SER A 77 -7.91 11.61 14.83
C SER A 77 -6.77 12.44 14.24
N LEU A 78 -7.13 13.56 13.59
CA LEU A 78 -6.19 14.58 13.13
C LEU A 78 -5.35 15.14 14.29
N THR A 79 -5.99 15.40 15.43
CA THR A 79 -5.31 15.91 16.63
C THR A 79 -4.21 14.96 17.07
N LEU A 80 -4.47 13.64 17.10
CA LEU A 80 -3.46 12.65 17.46
C LEU A 80 -2.32 12.61 16.44
N TYR A 81 -2.64 12.69 15.13
CA TYR A 81 -1.63 12.77 14.06
C TYR A 81 -0.69 13.97 14.26
N TYR A 82 -1.23 15.16 14.52
CA TYR A 82 -0.45 16.36 14.78
C TYR A 82 0.35 16.28 16.08
N GLN A 83 -0.22 15.70 17.14
CA GLN A 83 0.48 15.52 18.41
C GLN A 83 1.68 14.57 18.30
N MET A 84 1.54 13.47 17.54
CA MET A 84 2.63 12.50 17.35
C MET A 84 3.77 13.11 16.53
N ILE A 85 3.46 13.73 15.39
CA ILE A 85 4.48 14.35 14.52
C ILE A 85 5.11 15.56 15.21
N GLY A 86 4.32 16.34 15.94
CA GLY A 86 4.79 17.51 16.69
C GLY A 86 5.85 17.21 17.76
N ARG A 87 6.06 15.94 18.13
CA ARG A 87 7.19 15.55 18.99
C ARG A 87 8.54 15.72 18.30
N GLY A 88 8.60 15.61 16.97
CA GLY A 88 9.82 15.80 16.19
C GLY A 88 10.10 17.26 15.81
N SER A 89 9.09 18.13 15.86
CA SER A 89 9.14 19.46 15.23
C SER A 89 9.89 20.54 16.02
N ARG A 90 10.44 20.22 17.19
CA ARG A 90 11.24 21.17 17.98
C ARG A 90 12.52 21.53 17.23
N ILE A 91 12.74 22.83 17.05
CA ILE A 91 13.94 23.42 16.43
C ILE A 91 15.05 23.51 17.47
N LEU A 92 16.27 23.17 17.08
CA LEU A 92 17.51 23.42 17.82
C LEU A 92 18.52 24.08 16.86
N ASP A 93 19.57 24.70 17.40
CA ASP A 93 20.59 25.39 16.60
C ASP A 93 21.20 24.49 15.51
N ASN A 94 21.33 23.20 15.79
CA ASN A 94 21.86 22.18 14.88
C ASN A 94 20.80 21.26 14.26
N LYS A 95 19.50 21.58 14.42
CA LYS A 95 18.38 20.76 13.95
C LYS A 95 17.23 21.62 13.47
N SER A 96 17.12 21.75 12.15
CA SER A 96 16.02 22.44 11.46
C SER A 96 15.07 21.50 10.73
N THR A 97 15.40 20.20 10.63
CA THR A 97 14.60 19.19 9.95
C THR A 97 14.46 17.93 10.81
N PHE A 98 13.41 17.15 10.55
CA PHE A 98 13.22 15.83 11.15
C PHE A 98 12.46 14.93 10.16
N ASN A 99 12.59 13.61 10.32
CA ASN A 99 11.96 12.65 9.42
C ASN A 99 10.63 12.16 10.00
N VAL A 100 9.66 11.94 9.11
CA VAL A 100 8.39 11.26 9.42
C VAL A 100 8.26 10.04 8.52
N ILE A 101 8.15 8.86 9.12
CA ILE A 101 7.86 7.60 8.44
C ILE A 101 6.45 7.18 8.84
N ASP A 102 5.52 7.22 7.89
CA ASP A 102 4.12 6.89 8.15
C ASP A 102 3.77 5.52 7.57
N LEU A 103 3.53 4.56 8.45
CA LEU A 103 3.11 3.19 8.09
C LEU A 103 1.60 2.99 8.26
N GLY A 104 0.88 4.04 8.67
CA GLY A 104 -0.55 3.99 8.95
C GLY A 104 -1.43 4.63 7.88
N ASN A 105 -0.87 5.07 6.75
CA ASN A 105 -1.56 5.82 5.68
C ASN A 105 -2.25 7.11 6.19
N ASN A 106 -1.73 7.72 7.26
CA ASN A 106 -2.28 8.94 7.84
C ASN A 106 -2.02 10.16 6.97
N PHE A 107 -0.90 10.21 6.26
CA PHE A 107 -0.61 11.24 5.26
C PHE A 107 -1.67 11.26 4.16
N HIS A 108 -2.12 10.09 3.68
CA HIS A 108 -3.22 10.02 2.71
C HIS A 108 -4.56 10.47 3.29
N ARG A 109 -4.76 10.36 4.61
CA ARG A 109 -5.99 10.82 5.28
C ARG A 109 -6.03 12.31 5.55
N PHE A 110 -4.92 12.87 6.02
CA PHE A 110 -4.87 14.24 6.55
C PHE A 110 -4.05 15.20 5.70
N GLY A 111 -3.29 14.69 4.72
CA GLY A 111 -2.32 15.46 3.98
C GLY A 111 -1.03 15.71 4.75
N ALA A 112 -0.25 16.68 4.25
CA ALA A 112 1.00 17.07 4.87
C ALA A 112 0.80 17.67 6.25
N TRP A 113 1.66 17.31 7.20
CA TRP A 113 1.68 17.95 8.51
C TRP A 113 2.02 19.43 8.35
N GLY A 114 1.19 20.30 8.93
CA GLY A 114 1.32 21.75 8.78
C GLY A 114 0.66 22.32 7.53
N ALA A 115 -0.13 21.52 6.78
CA ALA A 115 -0.99 22.05 5.73
C ALA A 115 -1.99 23.08 6.32
N ASP A 116 -2.36 24.07 5.50
CA ASP A 116 -3.37 25.08 5.84
C ASP A 116 -4.75 24.42 5.93
N LEU A 117 -5.13 24.05 7.15
CA LEU A 117 -6.44 23.49 7.47
C LEU A 117 -7.42 24.60 7.83
N ASP A 118 -8.61 24.56 7.23
CA ASP A 118 -9.72 25.42 7.61
C ASP A 118 -10.36 24.93 8.92
N TRP A 119 -9.69 25.26 10.02
CA TRP A 119 -10.14 24.93 11.38
C TRP A 119 -11.56 25.41 11.64
N GLN A 120 -11.94 26.57 11.12
CA GLN A 120 -13.24 27.16 11.40
C GLN A 120 -14.36 26.36 10.73
N ARG A 121 -14.16 25.90 9.50
CA ARG A 121 -15.09 24.97 8.84
C ARG A 121 -15.17 23.64 9.59
N MET A 122 -14.03 23.10 10.01
CA MET A 122 -14.01 21.84 10.79
C MET A 122 -14.79 21.94 12.10
N PHE A 123 -14.67 23.05 12.83
CA PHE A 123 -15.41 23.25 14.08
C PHE A 123 -16.90 23.55 13.87
N ARG A 124 -17.28 24.21 12.76
CA ARG A 124 -18.68 24.50 12.44
C ARG A 124 -19.44 23.27 11.94
N ALA A 125 -18.77 22.38 11.21
CA ALA A 125 -19.35 21.19 10.60
C ALA A 125 -18.46 19.95 10.85
N PRO A 126 -18.39 19.46 12.09
CA PRO A 126 -17.50 18.36 12.46
C PRO A 126 -17.87 17.05 11.75
N ASP A 127 -19.16 16.75 11.60
CA ASP A 127 -19.61 15.50 10.95
C ASP A 127 -19.18 15.46 9.48
N TYR A 128 -19.34 16.58 8.76
CA TYR A 128 -18.88 16.70 7.37
C TYR A 128 -17.37 16.44 7.24
N TYR A 129 -16.57 16.88 8.20
CA TYR A 129 -15.15 16.60 8.21
C TYR A 129 -14.86 15.11 8.46
N LEU A 130 -15.51 14.51 9.46
CA LEU A 130 -15.31 13.10 9.82
C LEU A 130 -15.72 12.15 8.68
N ASP A 131 -16.82 12.46 8.00
CA ASP A 131 -17.33 11.68 6.86
C ASP A 131 -16.43 11.81 5.63
N ALA A 132 -15.69 12.92 5.50
CA ALA A 132 -14.74 13.13 4.41
C ALA A 132 -13.39 12.42 4.62
N ILE A 133 -13.11 11.89 5.82
CA ILE A 133 -11.87 11.16 6.08
C ILE A 133 -11.90 9.83 5.33
N LEU A 134 -10.94 9.67 4.40
CA LEU A 134 -10.80 8.44 3.63
C LEU A 134 -10.58 7.22 4.52
N SER A 135 -11.37 6.17 4.26
CA SER A 135 -11.16 4.85 4.84
C SER A 135 -9.91 4.17 4.28
N ASP A 136 -9.40 3.18 5.02
CA ASP A 136 -8.25 2.38 4.58
C ASP A 136 -8.52 1.70 3.23
N GLU A 137 -9.74 1.20 3.04
CA GLU A 137 -10.16 0.56 1.78
C GLU A 137 -10.15 1.53 0.59
N GLU A 138 -10.55 2.79 0.79
CA GLU A 138 -10.53 3.82 -0.25
C GLU A 138 -9.11 4.22 -0.63
N ILE A 139 -8.24 4.36 0.37
CA ILE A 139 -6.83 4.70 0.17
C ILE A 139 -6.13 3.57 -0.58
N GLU A 140 -6.28 2.33 -0.10
CA GLU A 140 -5.70 1.15 -0.73
C GLU A 140 -6.24 0.93 -2.15
N GLY A 141 -7.52 1.26 -2.38
CA GLY A 141 -8.13 1.22 -3.70
C GLY A 141 -7.47 2.16 -4.72
N ALA A 142 -6.79 3.22 -4.28
CA ALA A 142 -6.05 4.14 -5.14
C ALA A 142 -4.61 3.69 -5.41
N PHE A 143 -4.07 2.75 -4.63
CA PHE A 143 -2.71 2.26 -4.84
C PHE A 143 -2.62 1.47 -6.15
N ARG A 144 -1.53 1.66 -6.87
CA ARG A 144 -1.20 0.89 -8.07
C ARG A 144 -0.64 -0.46 -7.63
N PHE A 145 -1.11 -1.54 -8.27
CA PHE A 145 -0.47 -2.84 -8.11
C PHE A 145 0.95 -2.78 -8.68
N GLU A 146 1.92 -3.23 -7.89
CA GLU A 146 3.32 -3.36 -8.30
C GLU A 146 3.74 -4.82 -8.24
N PHE A 147 4.25 -5.33 -9.36
CA PHE A 147 4.79 -6.67 -9.41
C PHE A 147 6.01 -6.80 -8.48
N PRO A 148 6.13 -7.92 -7.74
CA PRO A 148 7.36 -8.29 -7.05
C PRO A 148 8.56 -8.25 -7.99
N SER A 149 9.75 -7.92 -7.47
CA SER A 149 10.97 -7.74 -8.28
C SER A 149 11.30 -8.94 -9.16
N ASP A 150 11.00 -10.15 -8.68
CA ASP A 150 11.32 -11.38 -9.39
C ASP A 150 10.35 -11.61 -10.55
N ILE A 151 9.05 -11.38 -10.33
CA ILE A 151 8.04 -11.45 -11.39
C ILE A 151 8.28 -10.36 -12.43
N LYS A 152 8.63 -9.14 -11.99
CA LYS A 152 8.87 -8.01 -12.91
C LYS A 152 10.00 -8.28 -13.91
N LYS A 153 11.00 -9.10 -13.54
CA LYS A 153 12.11 -9.48 -14.43
C LYS A 153 11.64 -10.38 -15.57
N GLU A 154 10.70 -11.29 -15.30
CA GLU A 154 10.13 -12.20 -16.31
C GLU A 154 9.32 -11.46 -17.40
N PHE A 155 8.87 -10.24 -17.12
CA PHE A 155 8.13 -9.40 -18.08
C PHE A 155 8.94 -8.21 -18.62
N ALA A 156 10.27 -8.33 -18.67
CA ALA A 156 11.17 -7.23 -19.01
C ALA A 156 11.04 -6.71 -20.46
N LYS A 157 10.54 -7.52 -21.41
CA LYS A 157 10.33 -7.10 -22.80
C LYS A 157 9.08 -6.22 -22.98
N SER A 158 8.17 -6.19 -22.00
CA SER A 158 6.93 -5.42 -22.06
C SER A 158 7.10 -3.98 -21.59
N SER A 159 6.58 -3.03 -22.37
CA SER A 159 6.65 -1.59 -22.06
C SER A 159 5.58 -1.12 -21.05
N GLU A 160 4.40 -1.75 -21.03
CA GLU A 160 3.28 -1.37 -20.17
C GLU A 160 2.70 -2.58 -19.43
N LEU A 161 3.11 -2.75 -18.17
CA LEU A 161 2.62 -3.85 -17.30
C LEU A 161 1.33 -3.51 -16.55
N TYR A 162 0.95 -2.23 -16.48
CA TYR A 162 -0.16 -1.79 -15.65
C TYR A 162 -1.41 -1.59 -16.48
N PHE A 163 -2.54 -2.03 -15.93
CA PHE A 163 -3.86 -1.86 -16.53
C PHE A 163 -4.81 -1.24 -15.51
N ASP A 164 -5.29 -0.03 -15.81
CA ASP A 164 -6.22 0.67 -14.94
C ASP A 164 -7.66 0.22 -15.20
N ILE A 165 -8.11 -0.75 -14.41
CA ILE A 165 -9.48 -1.29 -14.46
C ILE A 165 -10.54 -0.20 -14.29
N LYS A 166 -10.32 0.79 -13.42
CA LYS A 166 -11.32 1.82 -13.14
C LYS A 166 -11.44 2.78 -14.32
N LYS A 167 -10.32 3.21 -14.89
CA LYS A 167 -10.28 4.03 -16.10
C LYS A 167 -10.92 3.30 -17.28
N GLU A 168 -10.58 2.03 -17.47
CA GLU A 168 -11.14 1.21 -18.54
C GLU A 168 -12.66 1.03 -18.38
N TYR A 169 -13.13 0.75 -17.17
CA TYR A 169 -14.55 0.67 -16.85
C TYR A 169 -15.29 1.95 -17.18
N LEU A 170 -14.78 3.11 -16.76
CA LEU A 170 -15.38 4.41 -17.06
C LEU A 170 -15.43 4.66 -18.57
N SER A 171 -14.37 4.30 -19.31
CA SER A 171 -14.35 4.45 -20.77
C SER A 171 -15.37 3.55 -21.48
N THR A 172 -15.50 2.29 -21.03
CA THR A 172 -16.44 1.29 -21.55
C THR A 172 -17.89 1.73 -21.34
N ILE A 173 -18.22 2.22 -20.15
CA ILE A 173 -19.55 2.75 -19.85
C ILE A 173 -19.87 4.00 -20.65
N ARG A 174 -18.90 4.93 -20.81
CA ARG A 174 -19.08 6.12 -21.67
C ARG A 174 -19.31 5.76 -23.14
N ALA A 175 -18.72 4.65 -23.60
CA ALA A 175 -18.94 4.12 -24.95
C ALA A 175 -20.27 3.35 -25.10
N GLY A 176 -21.05 3.19 -24.03
CA GLY A 176 -22.31 2.42 -24.05
C GLY A 176 -22.11 0.91 -24.16
N GLU A 177 -20.92 0.41 -23.86
CA GLU A 177 -20.57 -1.00 -23.96
C GLU A 177 -20.85 -1.76 -22.66
N SER A 178 -20.97 -3.09 -22.76
CA SER A 178 -21.13 -3.94 -21.58
C SER A 178 -19.88 -3.92 -20.70
N SER A 179 -20.06 -3.84 -19.38
CA SER A 179 -18.97 -3.92 -18.40
C SER A 179 -18.09 -5.17 -18.55
N LYS A 180 -18.63 -6.26 -19.10
CA LYS A 180 -17.87 -7.49 -19.39
C LYS A 180 -16.68 -7.25 -20.33
N LYS A 181 -16.75 -6.26 -21.23
CA LYS A 181 -15.66 -5.90 -22.14
C LYS A 181 -14.39 -5.45 -21.42
N VAL A 182 -14.50 -4.92 -20.20
CA VAL A 182 -13.35 -4.53 -19.38
C VAL A 182 -12.47 -5.75 -19.09
N LEU A 183 -13.09 -6.88 -18.75
CA LEU A 183 -12.37 -8.11 -18.46
C LEU A 183 -11.78 -8.73 -19.74
N GLU A 184 -12.50 -8.65 -20.86
CA GLU A 184 -11.97 -9.11 -22.16
C GLU A 184 -10.72 -8.32 -22.55
N ARG A 185 -10.75 -6.99 -22.45
CA ARG A 185 -9.58 -6.12 -22.70
C ARG A 185 -8.45 -6.38 -21.72
N SER A 186 -8.77 -6.61 -20.45
CA SER A 186 -7.78 -7.00 -19.44
C SER A 186 -7.11 -8.34 -19.78
N ILE A 187 -7.87 -9.34 -20.24
CA ILE A 187 -7.33 -10.64 -20.66
C ILE A 187 -6.40 -10.47 -21.85
N ILE A 188 -6.80 -9.67 -22.84
CA ILE A 188 -5.97 -9.36 -24.02
C ILE A 188 -4.67 -8.68 -23.58
N HIS A 189 -4.73 -7.74 -22.64
CA HIS A 189 -3.54 -7.09 -22.10
C HIS A 189 -2.59 -8.10 -21.41
N HIS A 190 -3.12 -9.01 -20.60
CA HIS A 190 -2.31 -10.09 -20.01
C HIS A 190 -1.74 -11.04 -21.05
N ALA A 191 -2.53 -11.43 -22.05
CA ALA A 191 -2.07 -12.30 -23.12
C ALA A 191 -0.90 -11.64 -23.88
N LYS A 192 -1.03 -10.35 -24.20
CA LYS A 192 0.00 -9.56 -24.86
C LYS A 192 1.31 -9.57 -24.08
N ILE A 193 1.30 -9.23 -22.79
CA ILE A 193 2.55 -9.21 -22.00
C ILE A 193 3.16 -10.60 -21.83
N CYS A 194 2.35 -11.67 -21.79
CA CYS A 194 2.89 -13.04 -21.81
C CYS A 194 3.57 -13.35 -23.15
N ILE A 195 2.91 -13.04 -24.28
CA ILE A 195 3.42 -13.33 -25.63
C ILE A 195 4.69 -12.52 -25.95
N GLU A 196 4.75 -11.27 -25.50
CA GLU A 196 5.95 -10.44 -25.65
C GLU A 196 7.18 -11.05 -24.96
N ASN A 197 6.98 -11.85 -23.91
CA ASN A 197 8.05 -12.41 -23.07
C ASN A 197 8.26 -13.92 -23.22
N SER A 198 7.50 -14.59 -24.08
CA SER A 198 7.62 -16.03 -24.35
C SER A 198 8.21 -16.33 -25.73
N GLU A 199 8.80 -17.50 -25.89
CA GLU A 199 9.22 -18.00 -27.21
C GLU A 199 8.14 -18.92 -27.83
N ASP A 200 7.46 -19.68 -26.98
CA ASP A 200 6.37 -20.58 -27.38
C ASP A 200 5.09 -20.44 -26.53
N VAL A 201 4.07 -21.23 -26.87
CA VAL A 201 2.79 -21.23 -26.15
C VAL A 201 2.93 -21.75 -24.71
N TYR A 202 3.86 -22.66 -24.43
CA TYR A 202 4.03 -23.25 -23.11
C TYR A 202 4.67 -22.26 -22.13
N ASP A 203 5.66 -21.50 -22.58
CA ASP A 203 6.27 -20.37 -21.89
C ASP A 203 5.21 -19.32 -21.56
N SER A 204 4.37 -18.95 -22.54
CA SER A 204 3.31 -17.96 -22.32
C SER A 204 2.30 -18.41 -21.25
N LEU A 205 2.02 -19.72 -21.17
CA LEU A 205 1.15 -20.31 -20.16
C LEU A 205 1.83 -20.37 -18.77
N ALA A 206 3.15 -20.55 -18.73
CA ALA A 206 3.93 -20.48 -17.50
C ALA A 206 3.93 -19.05 -16.93
N LEU A 207 4.19 -18.04 -17.78
CA LEU A 207 4.11 -16.62 -17.42
C LEU A 207 2.70 -16.24 -16.93
N ALA A 208 1.66 -16.70 -17.61
CA ALA A 208 0.27 -16.45 -17.19
C ALA A 208 -0.06 -17.00 -15.79
N LYS A 209 0.64 -18.06 -15.34
CA LYS A 209 0.49 -18.59 -13.99
C LYS A 209 1.09 -17.65 -12.93
N MET A 210 2.16 -16.93 -13.28
CA MET A 210 2.82 -15.98 -12.38
C MET A 210 2.00 -14.70 -12.14
N LEU A 211 1.08 -14.37 -13.06
CA LEU A 211 0.18 -13.21 -12.95
C LEU A 211 -0.95 -13.40 -11.92
N GLY A 212 -0.95 -14.48 -11.14
CA GLY A 212 -2.05 -14.87 -10.27
C GLY A 212 -2.50 -13.78 -9.28
N GLU A 213 -1.55 -13.11 -8.61
CA GLU A 213 -1.88 -12.05 -7.64
C GLU A 213 -2.45 -10.80 -8.31
N GLU A 214 -1.92 -10.44 -9.48
CA GLU A 214 -2.36 -9.26 -10.22
C GLU A 214 -3.75 -9.47 -10.84
N ILE A 215 -4.03 -10.68 -11.36
CA ILE A 215 -5.38 -11.08 -11.80
C ILE A 215 -6.38 -10.88 -10.65
N ASP A 216 -6.02 -11.33 -9.44
CA ASP A 216 -6.88 -11.19 -8.27
C ASP A 216 -7.13 -9.72 -7.93
N ASP A 217 -6.11 -8.87 -7.99
CA ASP A 217 -6.23 -7.41 -7.80
C ASP A 217 -7.16 -6.78 -8.87
N ARG A 218 -6.98 -7.10 -10.15
CA ARG A 218 -7.84 -6.60 -11.24
C ARG A 218 -9.30 -6.99 -11.05
N ILE A 219 -9.58 -8.25 -10.68
CA ILE A 219 -10.94 -8.73 -10.45
C ILE A 219 -11.57 -8.05 -9.23
N ASN A 220 -10.81 -7.85 -8.15
CA ASN A 220 -11.30 -7.14 -6.98
C ASN A 220 -11.65 -5.68 -7.32
N ARG A 221 -10.82 -4.98 -8.10
CA ARG A 221 -11.10 -3.61 -8.58
C ARG A 221 -12.32 -3.57 -9.50
N TYR A 222 -12.44 -4.54 -10.40
CA TYR A 222 -13.58 -4.65 -11.31
C TYR A 222 -14.89 -4.88 -10.53
N SER A 223 -14.88 -5.79 -9.54
CA SER A 223 -16.04 -6.05 -8.69
C SER A 223 -16.52 -4.79 -7.98
N LYS A 224 -15.59 -3.98 -7.45
CA LYS A 224 -15.91 -2.67 -6.83
C LYS A 224 -16.62 -1.70 -7.81
N CYS A 225 -16.39 -1.82 -9.12
CA CYS A 225 -17.00 -0.94 -10.13
C CYS A 225 -18.43 -1.34 -10.50
N ILE A 226 -18.76 -2.64 -10.53
CA ILE A 226 -20.08 -3.12 -11.02
C ILE A 226 -21.13 -3.27 -9.91
N SER A 227 -20.72 -3.58 -8.68
CA SER A 227 -21.50 -3.59 -7.42
C SER A 227 -20.82 -4.54 -6.42
N LYS A 228 -21.02 -4.34 -5.11
CA LYS A 228 -20.51 -5.25 -4.07
C LYS A 228 -20.98 -6.68 -4.32
N SER A 229 -20.11 -7.47 -4.94
CA SER A 229 -20.41 -8.84 -5.35
C SER A 229 -20.11 -9.80 -4.20
N THR A 230 -20.78 -10.96 -4.18
CA THR A 230 -20.55 -11.96 -3.13
C THR A 230 -19.14 -12.56 -3.26
N HIS A 231 -18.58 -13.02 -2.14
CA HIS A 231 -17.28 -13.69 -2.13
C HIS A 231 -17.22 -14.85 -3.13
N ASN A 232 -18.27 -15.68 -3.18
CA ASN A 232 -18.37 -16.81 -4.10
C ASN A 232 -18.33 -16.37 -5.57
N PHE A 233 -18.99 -15.26 -5.92
CA PHE A 233 -18.94 -14.73 -7.28
C PHE A 233 -17.55 -14.22 -7.64
N ILE A 234 -16.86 -13.54 -6.73
CA ILE A 234 -15.49 -13.05 -6.95
C ILE A 234 -14.53 -14.22 -7.16
N THR A 235 -14.62 -15.27 -6.34
CA THR A 235 -13.79 -16.48 -6.47
C THR A 235 -14.05 -17.17 -7.81
N TRP A 236 -15.32 -17.32 -8.20
CA TRP A 236 -15.66 -17.86 -9.51
C TRP A 236 -15.08 -17.01 -10.65
N LEU A 237 -15.19 -15.68 -10.56
CA LEU A 237 -14.72 -14.76 -11.59
C LEU A 237 -13.20 -14.79 -11.75
N LYS A 238 -12.46 -14.95 -10.64
CA LYS A 238 -11.01 -15.17 -10.61
C LYS A 238 -10.60 -16.45 -11.34
N ASP A 239 -11.34 -17.54 -11.16
CA ASP A 239 -11.08 -18.80 -11.84
C ASP A 239 -11.45 -18.75 -13.32
N ASP A 240 -12.60 -18.14 -13.63
CA ASP A 240 -13.09 -17.93 -14.99
C ASP A 240 -12.10 -17.09 -15.80
N TYR A 241 -11.58 -15.99 -15.22
CA TYR A 241 -10.55 -15.16 -15.85
C TYR A 241 -9.31 -15.96 -16.21
N ARG A 242 -8.77 -16.76 -15.27
CA ARG A 242 -7.58 -17.59 -15.51
C ARG A 242 -7.82 -18.64 -16.59
N LYS A 243 -9.01 -19.26 -16.62
CA LYS A 243 -9.39 -20.21 -17.67
C LYS A 243 -9.46 -19.53 -19.03
N LYS A 244 -10.10 -18.35 -19.10
CA LYS A 244 -10.22 -17.58 -20.34
C LYS A 244 -8.86 -17.07 -20.84
N LEU A 245 -7.97 -16.62 -19.97
CA LEU A 245 -6.61 -16.23 -20.34
C LEU A 245 -5.84 -17.41 -20.95
N LYS A 246 -5.87 -18.58 -20.32
CA LYS A 246 -5.23 -19.79 -20.86
C LYS A 246 -5.85 -20.25 -22.18
N ALA A 247 -7.17 -20.17 -22.32
CA ALA A 247 -7.86 -20.49 -23.56
C ALA A 247 -7.50 -19.49 -24.67
N TYR A 248 -7.44 -18.20 -24.35
CA TYR A 248 -7.05 -17.14 -25.28
C TYR A 248 -5.63 -17.36 -25.79
N LEU A 249 -4.67 -17.60 -24.88
CA LEU A 249 -3.28 -17.89 -25.25
C LEU A 249 -3.20 -19.09 -26.18
N ARG A 250 -3.80 -20.23 -25.84
CA ARG A 250 -3.76 -21.42 -26.72
C ARG A 250 -4.37 -21.20 -28.10
N ALA A 251 -5.44 -20.43 -28.20
CA ALA A 251 -6.16 -20.24 -29.46
C ALA A 251 -5.55 -19.16 -30.36
N ASN A 252 -4.86 -18.16 -29.78
CA ASN A 252 -4.41 -16.97 -30.51
C ASN A 252 -2.89 -16.76 -30.46
N PHE A 253 -2.12 -17.65 -29.83
CA PHE A 253 -0.67 -17.47 -29.63
C PHE A 253 0.05 -17.19 -30.94
N GLU A 254 -0.04 -18.07 -31.94
CA GLU A 254 0.68 -17.92 -33.21
C GLU A 254 0.35 -16.60 -33.91
N ILE A 255 -0.95 -16.28 -34.00
CA ILE A 255 -1.45 -15.08 -34.67
C ILE A 255 -0.97 -13.81 -33.96
N ASP A 256 -1.06 -13.76 -32.63
CA ASP A 256 -0.67 -12.57 -31.88
C ASP A 256 0.86 -12.48 -31.73
N PHE A 257 1.58 -13.61 -31.68
CA PHE A 257 3.04 -13.68 -31.70
C PHE A 257 3.59 -13.10 -33.00
N GLU A 258 3.05 -13.53 -34.15
CA GLU A 258 3.48 -13.01 -35.46
C GLU A 258 3.22 -11.51 -35.58
N LYS A 259 2.08 -11.00 -35.09
CA LYS A 259 1.81 -9.55 -35.07
C LYS A 259 2.78 -8.76 -34.20
N ILE A 260 3.24 -9.34 -33.09
CA ILE A 260 4.10 -8.67 -32.12
C ILE A 260 5.57 -8.70 -32.56
N HIS A 261 6.06 -9.86 -32.98
CA HIS A 261 7.47 -10.08 -33.29
C HIS A 261 7.80 -9.99 -34.79
N GLY A 262 6.78 -10.01 -35.66
CA GLY A 262 6.94 -9.90 -37.11
C GLY A 262 7.38 -11.19 -37.80
N HIS A 263 7.39 -12.32 -37.08
CA HIS A 263 7.69 -13.65 -37.58
C HIS A 263 6.89 -14.71 -36.80
N PRO A 264 6.61 -15.89 -37.39
CA PRO A 264 5.96 -16.98 -36.66
C PRO A 264 6.88 -17.51 -35.54
N PRO A 265 6.32 -18.12 -34.48
CA PRO A 265 7.12 -18.78 -33.46
C PRO A 265 7.96 -19.89 -34.09
N ILE A 266 9.15 -20.12 -33.54
CA ILE A 266 10.07 -21.15 -34.03
C ILE A 266 9.47 -22.50 -33.63
N GLU A 267 9.15 -23.35 -34.61
CA GLU A 267 8.74 -24.73 -34.35
C GLU A 267 9.96 -25.53 -33.86
N GLU A 268 9.90 -26.08 -32.64
CA GLU A 268 10.81 -27.15 -32.18
C GLU A 268 10.38 -28.53 -32.68
#